data_AF-A0A3D1H795-F1
#
_entry.id   AF-A0A3D1H795-F1
#
_cell.length_a   1.000
_cell.length_b   1.000
_cell.length_c   1.000
_cell.angle_alpha   90.00
_cell.angle_beta   90.00
_cell.angle_gamma   90.00
#
_symmetry.space_group_name_H-M   'P 1'
#
loop_
_entity.id
_entity.type
_entity.pdbx_description
1 polymer ?
#
loop_
_entity_poly.entity_id
_entity_poly.type
_entity_poly.pdbx_seq_one_letter_code
_entity_poly.pdbx_strand_id
1 'polypeptide(L)'
;GNIAKHKLLNITAFCLSAVFLLSYVTYHFFVPETSYGGEGAMKYVYYTILISHIFLAAIVLPMILLAFWYALNNNIVKHRKIVRFTYPIWLYVAITGVLVYVLISPYYSF
;
A
#
# COMPACT_ATOMS: atom_id res chain seq x y z
N GLY A 1 15.27 -11.82 -19.02
CA GLY A 1 14.61 -12.33 -17.80
C GLY A 1 13.46 -13.22 -18.19
N ASN A 2 13.25 -14.33 -17.49
CA ASN A 2 12.23 -15.33 -17.82
C ASN A 2 10.80 -14.79 -17.54
N ILE A 3 10.05 -14.49 -18.61
CA ILE A 3 8.74 -13.83 -18.57
C ILE A 3 7.70 -14.66 -17.81
N ALA A 4 7.75 -15.99 -17.92
CA ALA A 4 6.82 -16.89 -17.25
C ALA A 4 6.98 -16.83 -15.71
N LYS A 5 8.22 -16.83 -15.23
CA LYS A 5 8.52 -16.69 -13.79
C LYS A 5 8.11 -15.32 -13.25
N HIS A 6 8.35 -14.26 -14.03
CA HIS A 6 7.94 -12.90 -13.65
C HIS A 6 6.41 -12.77 -13.56
N LYS A 7 5.67 -13.38 -14.49
CA LYS A 7 4.20 -13.40 -14.48
C LYS A 7 3.66 -14.12 -13.24
N LEU A 8 4.21 -15.30 -12.92
CA LEU A 8 3.81 -16.05 -11.74
C LEU A 8 4.05 -15.25 -10.45
N LEU A 9 5.24 -14.66 -10.30
CA LEU A 9 5.59 -13.84 -9.14
C LEU A 9 4.69 -12.61 -8.97
N ASN A 10 4.33 -11.94 -10.08
CA ASN A 10 3.41 -10.80 -10.03
C ASN A 10 1.98 -11.22 -9.62
N ILE A 11 1.50 -12.36 -10.11
CA ILE A 11 0.17 -12.87 -9.73
C ILE A 11 0.16 -13.25 -8.25
N THR A 12 1.17 -13.97 -7.78
CA THR A 12 1.26 -14.34 -6.36
C THR A 12 1.36 -13.11 -5.46
N ALA A 13 2.18 -12.11 -5.84
CA ALA A 13 2.30 -10.86 -5.09
C ALA A 13 0.99 -10.07 -5.06
N PHE A 14 0.26 -10.05 -6.18
CA PHE A 14 -1.06 -9.42 -6.26
C PHE A 14 -2.08 -10.11 -5.35
N CYS A 15 -2.18 -11.44 -5.39
CA CYS A 15 -3.07 -12.19 -4.51
C CYS A 15 -2.71 -11.98 -3.03
N LEU A 16 -1.42 -12.01 -2.68
CA LEU A 16 -0.97 -11.77 -1.30
C LEU A 16 -1.32 -10.35 -0.83
N SER A 17 -1.14 -9.35 -1.71
CA SER A 17 -1.50 -7.96 -1.43
C SER A 17 -3.01 -7.78 -1.26
N ALA A 18 -3.82 -8.48 -2.08
CA ALA A 18 -5.27 -8.45 -1.99
C ALA A 18 -5.78 -9.07 -0.67
N VAL A 19 -5.21 -10.21 -0.25
CA VAL A 19 -5.53 -10.85 1.03
C VAL A 19 -5.14 -9.95 2.20
N PHE A 20 -3.95 -9.37 2.16
CA PHE A 20 -3.48 -8.42 3.18
C PHE A 20 -4.41 -7.19 3.27
N LEU A 21 -4.78 -6.60 2.13
CA LEU A 21 -5.69 -5.46 2.07
C LEU A 21 -7.07 -5.82 2.65
N LEU A 22 -7.62 -6.97 2.27
CA LEU A 22 -8.90 -7.44 2.81
C LEU A 22 -8.83 -7.57 4.34
N SER A 23 -7.79 -8.26 4.84
CA SER A 23 -7.58 -8.43 6.28
C SER A 23 -7.46 -7.09 7.01
N TYR A 24 -6.72 -6.13 6.44
CA TYR A 24 -6.55 -4.80 7.01
C TYR A 24 -7.86 -4.03 7.08
N VAL A 25 -8.61 -4.01 5.98
CA VAL A 25 -9.92 -3.35 5.89
C VAL A 25 -10.89 -3.98 6.88
N THR A 26 -10.98 -5.31 6.92
CA THR A 26 -11.83 -6.03 7.87
C THR A 26 -11.45 -5.70 9.32
N TYR A 27 -10.16 -5.71 9.65
CA TYR A 27 -9.70 -5.33 10.99
C TYR A 27 -10.07 -3.88 11.35
N HIS A 28 -9.87 -2.94 10.43
CA HIS A 28 -10.20 -1.53 10.64
C HIS A 28 -11.71 -1.27 10.74
N PHE A 29 -12.55 -2.11 10.10
CA PHE A 29 -14.01 -2.04 10.25
C PHE A 29 -14.51 -2.55 11.61
N PHE A 30 -13.85 -3.56 12.19
CA PHE A 30 -14.29 -4.17 13.46
C PHE A 30 -13.64 -3.54 14.70
N VAL A 31 -12.46 -2.93 14.56
CA VAL A 31 -11.76 -2.31 15.68
C VAL A 31 -12.08 -0.81 15.71
N PRO A 32 -12.66 -0.29 16.80
CA PRO A 32 -12.91 1.15 16.94
C PRO A 32 -11.60 1.92 16.82
N GLU A 33 -11.65 3.07 16.16
CA GLU A 33 -10.49 3.87 15.81
C GLU A 33 -9.67 4.22 17.06
N THR A 34 -8.50 3.61 17.22
CA THR A 34 -7.58 3.96 18.29
C THR A 34 -7.05 5.35 18.03
N SER A 35 -7.50 6.33 18.81
CA SER A 35 -6.99 7.69 18.72
C SER A 35 -5.53 7.70 19.16
N TYR A 36 -4.66 8.32 18.36
CA TYR A 36 -3.25 8.46 18.69
C TYR A 36 -3.12 9.29 19.98
N GLY A 37 -2.71 8.65 21.08
CA GLY A 37 -2.59 9.24 22.41
C GLY A 37 -1.32 10.07 22.64
N GLY A 38 -0.48 10.24 21.62
CA GLY A 38 0.74 11.05 21.73
C GLY A 38 0.44 12.55 21.79
N GLU A 39 1.11 13.27 22.69
CA GLU A 39 1.03 14.73 22.84
C GLU A 39 2.08 15.46 21.98
N GLY A 40 1.77 16.71 21.60
CA GLY A 40 2.73 17.64 20.99
C GLY A 40 3.18 17.29 19.56
N ALA A 41 4.48 17.49 19.28
CA ALA A 41 5.06 17.42 17.93
C ALA A 41 4.93 16.04 17.25
N MET A 42 4.93 14.95 18.02
CA MET A 42 4.81 13.60 17.46
C MET A 42 3.44 13.32 16.84
N LYS A 43 2.38 13.93 17.39
CA LYS A 43 1.03 13.86 16.82
C LYS A 43 0.98 14.46 15.42
N TYR A 44 1.58 15.63 15.22
CA TYR A 44 1.63 16.29 13.91
C TYR A 44 2.41 15.48 12.88
N VAL A 45 3.55 14.89 13.28
CA VAL A 45 4.33 14.01 12.40
C VAL A 45 3.51 12.79 12.01
N TYR A 46 2.86 12.13 12.97
CA TYR A 46 2.00 10.97 12.72
C TYR A 46 0.87 11.30 11.72
N TYR A 47 0.08 12.34 11.98
CA TYR A 47 -1.03 12.70 11.08
C TYR A 47 -0.55 13.17 9.71
N THR A 48 0.59 13.86 9.62
CA THR A 48 1.15 14.28 8.32
C THR A 48 1.53 13.07 7.48
N ILE A 49 2.20 12.07 8.07
CA ILE A 49 2.56 10.82 7.39
C ILE A 49 1.30 9.99 7.07
N LEU A 50 0.33 9.93 7.98
CA LEU A 50 -0.90 9.18 7.78
C LEU A 50 -1.72 9.75 6.61
N ILE A 51 -1.90 11.08 6.57
CA ILE A 51 -2.64 11.75 5.50
C ILE A 51 -1.91 11.58 4.17
N SER A 52 -0.58 11.77 4.12
CA SER A 52 0.19 11.57 2.90
C SER A 52 0.09 10.12 2.42
N HIS A 53 0.20 9.16 3.34
CA HIS A 53 0.08 7.73 3.06
C HIS A 53 -1.28 7.39 2.44
N ILE A 54 -2.39 7.80 3.06
CA ILE A 54 -3.75 7.51 2.57
C ILE A 54 -3.96 8.13 1.18
N PHE A 55 -3.55 9.39 1.00
CA PHE A 55 -3.69 10.09 -0.29
C PHE A 55 -2.89 9.40 -1.40
N LEU A 56 -1.62 9.05 -1.13
CA LEU A 56 -0.76 8.35 -2.08
C LEU A 56 -1.25 6.92 -2.36
N ALA A 57 -1.76 6.22 -1.34
CA ALA A 57 -2.35 4.89 -1.49
C ALA A 57 -3.58 4.91 -2.41
N ALA A 58 -4.47 5.91 -2.24
CA ALA A 58 -5.64 6.09 -3.08
C ALA A 58 -5.29 6.33 -4.56
N ILE A 59 -4.20 7.06 -4.83
CA ILE A 59 -3.71 7.31 -6.20
C ILE A 59 -3.01 6.08 -6.79
N VAL A 60 -2.23 5.35 -5.98
CA VAL A 60 -1.47 4.18 -6.44
C VAL A 60 -2.38 3.02 -6.82
N LEU A 61 -3.50 2.83 -6.11
CA LEU A 61 -4.43 1.73 -6.33
C LEU A 61 -4.95 1.64 -7.79
N PRO A 62 -5.52 2.70 -8.41
CA PRO A 62 -5.93 2.66 -9.81
C PRO A 62 -4.74 2.50 -10.77
N MET A 63 -3.55 3.03 -10.43
CA MET A 63 -2.36 2.83 -11.27
C MET A 63 -1.90 1.37 -11.30
N ILE A 64 -1.97 0.66 -10.17
CA ILE A 64 -1.65 -0.78 -10.09
C ILE A 64 -2.68 -1.58 -10.87
N LEU A 65 -3.97 -1.26 -10.74
CA LEU A 65 -5.04 -1.90 -11.51
C LEU A 65 -4.84 -1.73 -13.02
N LEU A 66 -4.50 -0.52 -13.47
CA LEU A 66 -4.14 -0.26 -14.87
C LEU A 66 -2.91 -1.07 -15.30
N ALA A 67 -1.84 -1.07 -14.50
CA ALA A 67 -0.64 -1.85 -14.78
C ALA A 67 -0.93 -3.35 -14.91
N PHE A 68 -1.82 -3.87 -14.06
CA PHE A 68 -2.28 -5.26 -14.10
C PHE A 68 -3.11 -5.54 -15.35
N TRP A 69 -4.03 -4.64 -15.71
CA TRP A 69 -4.80 -4.74 -16.95
C TRP A 69 -3.92 -4.78 -18.21
N TYR A 70 -2.89 -3.91 -18.28
CA TYR A 70 -1.91 -3.96 -19.37
C TYR A 70 -1.10 -5.26 -19.39
N ALA A 71 -0.81 -5.85 -18.23
CA ALA A 71 -0.14 -7.13 -18.14
C ALA A 71 -1.04 -8.28 -18.65
N LEU A 72 -2.34 -8.25 -18.37
CA LEU A 72 -3.32 -9.22 -18.88
C LEU A 72 -3.48 -9.15 -20.40
N ASN A 73 -3.52 -7.94 -20.96
CA ASN A 73 -3.59 -7.71 -22.41
C ASN A 73 -2.25 -7.91 -23.16
N ASN A 74 -1.24 -8.50 -22.50
CA ASN A 74 0.11 -8.68 -23.03
C ASN A 74 0.77 -7.39 -23.56
N ASN A 75 0.34 -6.22 -23.09
CA ASN A 75 0.88 -4.93 -23.51
C ASN A 75 2.05 -4.51 -22.61
N ILE A 76 3.17 -5.21 -22.75
CA ILE A 76 4.37 -5.07 -21.91
C ILE A 76 4.97 -3.66 -21.99
N VAL A 77 4.87 -2.99 -23.15
CA VAL A 77 5.41 -1.64 -23.36
C VAL A 77 4.66 -0.62 -22.47
N LYS A 78 3.33 -0.64 -22.48
CA LYS A 78 2.51 0.24 -21.63
C LYS A 78 2.63 -0.12 -20.15
N HIS A 79 2.65 -1.42 -19.82
CA HIS A 79 2.89 -1.90 -18.46
C HIS A 79 4.19 -1.35 -17.89
N ARG A 80 5.32 -1.51 -18.59
CA ARG A 80 6.64 -1.04 -18.13
C ARG A 80 6.67 0.48 -17.94
N LYS A 81 5.99 1.23 -18.82
CA LYS A 81 5.94 2.70 -18.73
C LYS A 81 5.22 3.16 -17.46
N ILE A 82 4.08 2.56 -17.14
CA ILE A 82 3.30 2.92 -15.94
C ILE A 82 4.00 2.46 -14.68
N VAL A 83 4.47 1.20 -14.64
CA VAL A 83 5.16 0.65 -13.46
C VAL A 83 6.40 1.46 -13.09
N ARG A 84 7.12 2.05 -14.05
CA ARG A 84 8.26 2.93 -13.74
C ARG A 84 7.85 4.14 -12.86
N PHE A 85 6.66 4.68 -13.04
CA PHE A 85 6.13 5.77 -12.21
C PHE A 85 5.40 5.25 -10.96
N THR A 86 4.66 4.16 -11.08
CA THR A 86 3.92 3.57 -9.97
C THR A 86 4.85 3.00 -8.89
N TYR A 87 5.98 2.42 -9.28
CA TYR A 87 6.93 1.76 -8.37
C TYR A 87 7.46 2.65 -7.24
N PRO A 88 8.02 3.85 -7.49
CA PRO A 88 8.51 4.71 -6.42
C PRO A 88 7.39 5.16 -5.47
N ILE A 89 6.19 5.42 -5.99
CA ILE A 89 5.04 5.83 -5.17
C ILE A 89 4.57 4.64 -4.32
N TRP A 90 4.49 3.45 -4.90
CA TRP A 90 4.15 2.23 -4.19
C TRP A 90 5.16 1.91 -3.08
N LEU A 91 6.46 2.07 -3.35
CA LEU A 91 7.51 1.87 -2.36
C LEU A 91 7.40 2.85 -1.19
N TYR A 92 7.10 4.13 -1.46
CA TYR A 92 6.82 5.11 -0.42
C TYR A 92 5.63 4.70 0.44
N VAL A 93 4.51 4.31 -0.18
CA VAL A 93 3.29 3.87 0.52
C VAL A 93 3.58 2.62 1.37
N ALA A 94 4.30 1.63 0.83
CA ALA A 94 4.66 0.41 1.55
C ALA A 94 5.51 0.69 2.81
N ILE A 95 6.51 1.56 2.69
CA ILE A 95 7.38 1.93 3.83
C ILE A 95 6.59 2.75 4.87
N THR A 96 5.85 3.77 4.42
CA THR A 96 5.08 4.65 5.33
C THR A 96 3.96 3.91 6.05
N GLY A 97 3.33 2.90 5.43
CA GLY A 97 2.31 2.09 6.09
C GLY A 97 2.86 1.30 7.28
N VAL A 98 4.02 0.65 7.11
CA VAL A 98 4.71 -0.04 8.21
C VAL A 98 5.12 0.95 9.31
N LEU A 99 5.61 2.13 8.91
CA LEU A 99 6.05 3.16 9.84
C LEU A 99 4.90 3.71 10.69
N VAL A 100 3.75 4.00 10.07
CA VAL A 100 2.51 4.41 10.75
C VAL A 100 2.05 3.33 11.73
N TYR A 101 2.06 2.06 11.31
CA TYR A 101 1.70 0.94 12.18
C TYR A 101 2.62 0.84 13.41
N VAL A 102 3.93 0.94 13.23
CA VAL A 102 4.91 0.92 14.34
C VAL A 102 4.76 2.14 15.25
N LEU A 103 4.36 3.31 14.71
CA LEU A 103 4.12 4.51 15.52
C LEU A 103 2.87 4.39 16.40
N ILE A 104 1.82 3.73 15.89
CA ILE A 104 0.57 3.54 16.65
C ILE A 104 0.59 2.27 17.51
N SER A 105 1.44 1.27 17.20
CA SER A 105 1.49 0.00 17.93
C SER A 105 1.68 0.12 19.45
N PRO A 106 2.44 1.10 20.01
CA PRO A 106 2.56 1.27 21.46
C PRO A 106 1.28 1.80 22.12
N TYR A 107 0.38 2.40 21.33
CA TYR A 107 -0.90 2.95 21.77
C TYR A 107 -2.05 1.95 21.59
N TYR A 108 -1.79 0.78 21.00
CA TYR A 108 -2.70 -0.35 21.10
C TYR A 108 -2.60 -0.93 22.52
N SER A 109 -3.49 -0.46 23.39
CA SER A 109 -3.74 -1.09 24.69
C SER A 109 -4.37 -2.46 24.46
N PHE A 110 -3.58 -3.52 24.63
CA PHE A 110 -4.09 -4.88 24.83
C PHE A 110 -4.83 -5.00 26.16
#